data_AF-A0A820M954-F1
#
_entry.id   AF-A0A820M954-F1
#
_cell.length_a   1.000
_cell.length_b   1.000
_cell.length_c   1.000
_cell.angle_alpha   90.00
_cell.angle_beta   90.00
_cell.angle_gamma   90.00
#
_symmetry.space_group_name_H-M   'P 1'
#
loop_
_entity.id
_entity.type
_entity.pdbx_description
1 polymer ?
#
loop_
_entity_poly.entity_id
_entity_poly.type
_entity_poly.pdbx_seq_one_letter_code
_entity_poly.pdbx_strand_id
1 'polypeptide(L)'
;LHFDALNSKEQTAVNIILADFYVYDSNPKARCHKIISQQGNEKQLLRMNLSLYNYPKKYQMTLVDVDCDLKLQLTKLNIIFLYKHVDLVLNIIDIWETKTSIQKPPSDPNQPSTVSKTMEKLQEQVLKLRLDATFNAPSILIPINSSSNEGLFIDLGQLLIQTKFSDDPTCLLVEEQVITVKNLLTSRVHLSKTNE
;
A
#
# COMPACT_ATOMS: atom_id res chain seq x y z
N LEU A 1 4.60 25.39 10.76
CA LEU A 1 5.17 24.20 11.43
C LEU A 1 6.39 24.68 12.20
N HIS A 2 6.28 24.73 13.53
CA HIS A 2 7.38 25.07 14.43
C HIS A 2 8.22 23.81 14.58
N PHE A 3 9.47 23.85 14.11
CA PHE A 3 10.45 22.79 14.36
C PHE A 3 11.14 23.16 15.68
N ASP A 4 10.60 22.65 16.79
CA ASP A 4 11.31 22.72 18.06
C ASP A 4 12.42 21.68 18.06
N ALA A 5 13.64 22.20 18.02
CA ALA A 5 14.86 21.44 18.13
C ALA A 5 14.95 20.79 19.52
N LEU A 6 14.85 19.47 19.57
CA LEU A 6 15.45 18.66 20.62
C LEU A 6 16.29 17.53 19.99
N ASN A 7 17.62 17.67 20.16
CA ASN A 7 18.66 16.64 20.17
C ASN A 7 19.07 15.94 18.85
N SER A 8 20.22 16.39 18.32
CA SER A 8 21.31 15.63 17.66
C SER A 8 21.03 14.22 17.08
N LYS A 9 20.01 14.05 16.24
CA LYS A 9 19.85 12.86 15.39
C LYS A 9 19.93 13.34 13.94
N GLU A 10 20.89 12.84 13.18
CA GLU A 10 20.86 13.01 11.73
C GLU A 10 19.60 12.30 11.22
N GLN A 11 18.64 13.07 10.72
CA GLN A 11 17.35 12.55 10.31
C GLN A 11 17.12 12.93 8.85
N THR A 12 16.74 11.95 8.04
CA THR A 12 16.20 12.20 6.70
C THR A 12 14.69 12.07 6.76
N ALA A 13 13.97 13.14 6.43
CA ALA A 13 12.52 13.15 6.35
C ALA A 13 12.07 13.26 4.89
N VAL A 14 11.22 12.35 4.45
CA VAL A 14 10.60 12.35 3.11
C VAL A 14 9.09 12.43 3.28
N ASN A 15 8.49 13.43 2.65
CA ASN A 15 7.04 13.63 2.66
C ASN A 15 6.51 13.59 1.23
N ILE A 16 5.59 12.68 0.94
CA ILE A 16 4.92 12.56 -0.36
C ILE A 16 3.42 12.75 -0.16
N ILE A 17 2.84 13.63 -0.97
CA ILE A 17 1.40 13.89 -1.00
C ILE A 17 0.95 13.74 -2.44
N LEU A 18 0.00 12.83 -2.69
CA LEU A 18 -0.74 12.77 -3.94
C LEU A 18 -2.11 13.37 -3.68
N ALA A 19 -2.42 14.47 -4.37
CA ALA A 19 -3.71 15.14 -4.20
C ALA A 19 -4.85 14.29 -4.76
N ASP A 20 -4.70 13.80 -6.00
CA ASP A 20 -5.75 13.08 -6.71
C ASP A 20 -5.15 12.11 -7.75
N PHE A 21 -5.92 11.09 -8.12
CA PHE A 21 -5.65 10.17 -9.22
C PHE A 21 -6.97 9.71 -9.82
N TYR A 22 -7.14 9.93 -11.12
CA TYR A 22 -8.33 9.54 -11.84
C TYR A 22 -7.99 8.92 -13.20
N VAL A 23 -8.84 7.99 -13.63
CA VAL A 23 -8.82 7.40 -14.97
C VAL A 23 -10.21 7.54 -15.55
N TYR A 24 -10.30 8.02 -16.79
CA TYR A 24 -11.57 8.29 -17.46
C TYR A 24 -11.68 7.53 -18.79
N ASP A 25 -12.87 7.02 -19.11
CA ASP A 25 -13.20 6.43 -20.41
C ASP A 25 -13.57 7.53 -21.39
N SER A 26 -12.79 7.69 -22.46
CA SER A 26 -13.04 8.71 -23.47
C SER A 26 -14.25 8.41 -24.38
N ASN A 27 -14.85 7.21 -24.29
CA ASN A 27 -16.02 6.85 -25.08
C ASN A 27 -17.28 7.56 -24.59
N PRO A 28 -17.91 8.46 -25.37
CA PRO A 28 -19.09 9.22 -24.95
C PRO A 28 -20.35 8.35 -24.76
N LYS A 29 -20.34 7.11 -25.23
CA LYS A 29 -21.42 6.14 -25.04
C LYS A 29 -21.23 5.29 -23.78
N ALA A 30 -20.08 5.39 -23.10
CA ALA A 30 -19.83 4.63 -21.88
C ALA A 30 -20.75 5.16 -20.77
N ARG A 31 -21.39 4.27 -20.02
CA ARG A 31 -22.27 4.72 -18.94
C ARG A 31 -21.50 5.14 -17.69
N CYS A 32 -20.37 4.50 -17.44
CA CYS A 32 -19.47 4.78 -16.33
C CYS A 32 -18.16 5.31 -16.89
N HIS A 33 -18.03 6.64 -16.94
CA HIS A 33 -16.83 7.24 -17.52
C HIS A 33 -15.67 7.37 -16.52
N LYS A 34 -15.92 7.59 -15.22
CA LYS A 34 -14.87 7.64 -14.19
C LYS A 34 -14.49 6.21 -13.79
N ILE A 35 -13.47 5.65 -14.43
CA ILE A 35 -12.97 4.28 -14.20
C ILE A 35 -12.25 4.19 -12.86
N ILE A 36 -11.39 5.15 -12.56
CA ILE A 36 -10.76 5.29 -11.25
C ILE A 36 -11.04 6.72 -10.78
N SER A 37 -11.46 6.86 -9.52
CA SER A 37 -11.64 8.16 -8.89
C SER A 37 -11.47 8.05 -7.39
N GLN A 38 -11.05 9.13 -6.73
CA GLN A 38 -11.11 9.21 -5.28
C GLN A 38 -12.57 9.21 -4.79
N GLN A 39 -12.86 8.47 -3.74
CA GLN A 39 -14.15 8.48 -3.07
C GLN A 39 -14.17 9.52 -1.95
N GLY A 40 -15.22 10.34 -1.91
CA GLY A 40 -15.42 11.35 -0.89
C GLY A 40 -14.69 12.66 -1.19
N ASN A 41 -14.77 13.61 -0.23
CA ASN A 41 -14.28 14.98 -0.39
C ASN A 41 -12.90 15.20 0.26
N GLU A 42 -12.12 14.14 0.46
CA GLU A 42 -10.78 14.29 1.02
C GLU A 42 -9.88 15.04 0.02
N LYS A 43 -8.92 15.80 0.53
CA LYS A 43 -8.07 16.66 -0.31
C LYS A 43 -6.83 15.95 -0.86
N GLN A 44 -6.57 14.73 -0.38
CA GLN A 44 -5.32 14.03 -0.61
C GLN A 44 -5.60 12.53 -0.68
N LEU A 45 -5.37 11.95 -1.84
CA LEU A 45 -5.47 10.52 -2.05
C LEU A 45 -4.43 9.73 -1.26
N LEU A 46 -3.16 10.17 -1.29
CA LEU A 46 -2.06 9.49 -0.62
C LEU A 46 -1.28 10.50 0.22
N ARG A 47 -0.96 10.09 1.44
CA ARG A 47 0.03 10.76 2.28
C ARG A 47 1.02 9.73 2.80
N MET A 48 2.29 9.96 2.50
CA MET A 48 3.40 9.17 3.02
C MET A 48 4.36 10.08 3.76
N ASN A 49 4.73 9.68 4.98
CA ASN A 49 5.74 10.35 5.79
C ASN A 49 6.75 9.27 6.17
N LEU A 50 7.98 9.42 5.71
CA LEU A 50 9.09 8.53 6.00
C LEU A 50 10.13 9.31 6.79
N SER A 51 10.52 8.78 7.95
CA SER A 51 11.63 9.30 8.74
C SER A 51 12.69 8.22 8.89
N LEU A 52 13.91 8.52 8.45
CA LEU A 52 15.09 7.68 8.63
C LEU A 52 15.96 8.32 9.69
N TYR A 53 16.32 7.54 10.71
CA TYR A 53 17.11 8.01 11.84
C TYR A 53 18.51 7.40 11.76
N ASN A 54 19.52 8.26 11.75
CA ASN A 54 20.92 7.83 11.82
C ASN A 54 21.45 8.05 13.25
N TYR A 55 21.51 6.96 14.01
CA TYR A 55 22.03 6.97 15.37
C TYR A 55 23.56 6.79 15.37
N PRO A 56 24.30 7.49 16.25
CA PRO A 56 25.73 7.29 16.37
C PRO A 56 26.05 5.86 16.85
N LYS A 57 27.19 5.29 16.43
CA LYS A 57 27.58 3.89 16.70
C LYS A 57 27.59 3.46 18.19
N LYS A 58 27.60 4.40 19.13
CA LYS A 58 27.56 4.14 20.59
C LYS A 58 26.19 4.37 21.22
N TYR A 59 25.17 4.65 20.41
CA TYR A 59 23.80 4.86 20.88
C TYR A 59 23.18 3.52 21.29
N GLN A 60 22.71 3.44 22.53
CA GLN A 60 21.93 2.30 23.00
C GLN A 60 20.47 2.54 22.63
N MET A 61 20.00 1.83 21.60
CA MET A 61 18.60 1.91 21.19
C MET A 61 17.66 1.42 22.28
N THR A 62 16.61 2.19 22.51
CA THR A 62 15.48 1.77 23.34
C THR A 62 14.39 1.14 22.48
N LEU A 63 13.33 0.64 23.12
CA LEU A 63 12.22 -0.04 22.47
C LEU A 63 11.35 0.91 21.63
N VAL A 64 11.38 2.20 21.92
CA VAL A 64 10.69 3.24 21.14
C VAL A 64 11.52 3.77 19.98
N ASP A 65 12.85 3.64 20.05
CA ASP A 65 13.76 4.04 18.98
C ASP A 65 13.63 3.08 17.80
N VAL A 66 13.58 3.62 16.59
CA VAL A 66 13.48 2.89 15.33
C VAL A 66 14.45 3.51 14.34
N ASP A 67 14.99 2.70 13.42
CA ASP A 67 15.82 3.18 12.31
C ASP A 67 14.96 3.85 11.23
N CYS A 68 13.73 3.37 11.07
CA CYS A 68 12.79 3.83 10.07
C CYS A 68 11.38 3.94 10.65
N ASP A 69 10.71 5.09 10.47
CA ASP A 69 9.30 5.31 10.79
C ASP A 69 8.55 5.69 9.51
N LEU A 70 7.67 4.81 9.04
CA LEU A 70 6.86 4.97 7.85
C LEU A 70 5.39 5.06 8.23
N LYS A 71 4.80 6.23 7.97
CA LYS A 71 3.36 6.49 8.11
C LYS A 71 2.73 6.64 6.76
N LEU A 72 1.76 5.79 6.45
CA LEU A 72 1.09 5.75 5.16
C LEU A 72 -0.42 5.83 5.33
N GLN A 73 -1.04 6.76 4.61
CA GLN A 73 -2.48 6.93 4.56
C GLN A 73 -2.93 6.95 3.12
N LEU A 74 -3.84 6.05 2.77
CA LEU A 74 -4.49 6.01 1.46
C LEU A 74 -5.99 6.18 1.64
N THR A 75 -6.53 7.20 1.00
CA THR A 75 -7.98 7.45 0.90
C THR A 75 -8.63 6.43 -0.02
N LYS A 76 -9.92 6.18 0.21
CA LYS A 76 -10.67 5.21 -0.55
C LYS A 76 -10.75 5.61 -2.03
N LEU A 77 -10.43 4.66 -2.90
CA LEU A 77 -10.61 4.78 -4.35
C LEU A 77 -11.86 4.03 -4.79
N ASN A 78 -12.60 4.62 -5.73
CA ASN A 78 -13.61 3.93 -6.51
C ASN A 78 -12.97 3.42 -7.80
N ILE A 79 -13.07 2.11 -8.03
CA ILE A 79 -12.59 1.47 -9.25
C ILE A 79 -13.78 0.79 -9.93
N ILE A 80 -14.04 1.16 -11.18
CA ILE A 80 -15.05 0.53 -12.02
C ILE A 80 -14.34 -0.40 -13.00
N PHE A 81 -14.56 -1.69 -12.83
CA PHE A 81 -14.03 -2.71 -13.72
C PHE A 81 -15.02 -2.96 -14.87
N LEU A 82 -14.69 -2.43 -16.05
CA LEU A 82 -15.42 -2.71 -17.27
C LEU A 82 -14.91 -4.00 -17.91
N TYR A 83 -15.82 -4.86 -18.38
CA TYR A 83 -15.48 -6.15 -19.02
C TYR A 83 -14.42 -6.03 -20.13
N LYS A 84 -14.45 -4.96 -20.94
CA LYS A 84 -13.43 -4.70 -21.99
C LYS A 84 -11.98 -4.61 -21.47
N HIS A 85 -11.80 -4.33 -20.18
CA HIS A 85 -10.50 -4.18 -19.54
C HIS A 85 -10.19 -5.34 -18.58
N VAL A 86 -11.12 -6.28 -18.40
CA VAL A 86 -10.90 -7.46 -17.55
C VAL A 86 -9.77 -8.29 -18.13
N ASP A 87 -9.76 -8.53 -19.45
CA ASP A 87 -8.66 -9.23 -20.10
C ASP A 87 -7.32 -8.50 -19.95
N LEU A 88 -7.33 -7.15 -19.98
CA LEU A 88 -6.13 -6.35 -19.77
C LEU A 88 -5.60 -6.47 -18.34
N VAL A 89 -6.48 -6.42 -17.33
CA VAL A 89 -6.06 -6.57 -15.94
C VAL A 89 -5.67 -8.02 -15.61
N LEU A 90 -6.39 -9.01 -16.13
CA LEU A 90 -6.01 -10.42 -16.01
C LEU A 90 -4.66 -10.68 -16.65
N ASN A 91 -4.38 -10.08 -17.81
CA ASN A 91 -3.07 -10.15 -18.45
C ASN A 91 -1.99 -9.42 -17.63
N ILE A 92 -2.29 -8.27 -17.02
CA ILE A 92 -1.34 -7.60 -16.13
C ILE A 92 -1.03 -8.45 -14.89
N ILE A 93 -2.04 -9.07 -14.28
CA ILE A 93 -1.87 -9.97 -13.14
C ILE A 93 -1.04 -11.20 -13.56
N ASP A 94 -1.34 -11.81 -14.70
CA ASP A 94 -0.58 -12.93 -15.25
C ASP A 94 0.87 -12.52 -15.57
N ILE A 95 1.08 -11.33 -16.13
CA ILE A 95 2.42 -10.76 -16.34
C ILE A 95 3.13 -10.55 -15.00
N TRP A 96 2.43 -10.14 -13.93
CA TRP A 96 3.03 -9.96 -12.61
C TRP A 96 3.36 -11.29 -11.94
N GLU A 97 2.48 -12.30 -11.99
CA GLU A 97 2.72 -13.66 -11.50
C GLU A 97 3.88 -14.32 -12.27
N THR A 98 3.87 -14.17 -13.59
CA THR A 98 4.93 -14.71 -14.46
C THR A 98 6.25 -13.98 -14.24
N LYS A 99 6.25 -12.64 -14.11
CA LYS A 99 7.47 -11.86 -13.83
C LYS A 99 7.99 -12.10 -12.42
N THR A 100 7.14 -12.29 -11.42
CA THR A 100 7.60 -12.65 -10.06
C THR A 100 8.15 -14.08 -10.01
N SER A 101 7.65 -14.98 -10.85
CA SER A 101 8.24 -16.32 -11.05
C SER A 101 9.59 -16.28 -11.78
N ILE A 102 9.75 -15.39 -12.78
CA ILE A 102 11.00 -15.18 -13.54
C ILE A 102 12.03 -14.33 -12.76
N GLN A 103 11.57 -13.43 -11.89
CA GLN A 103 12.42 -12.62 -11.00
C GLN A 103 12.80 -13.33 -9.71
N LYS A 104 12.28 -14.54 -9.48
CA LYS A 104 12.94 -15.45 -8.54
C LYS A 104 14.34 -15.67 -9.12
N PRO A 105 15.41 -15.16 -8.48
CA PRO A 105 16.74 -15.31 -9.04
C PRO A 105 16.97 -16.80 -9.28
N PRO A 106 17.65 -17.21 -10.37
CA PRO A 106 18.07 -18.59 -10.48
C PRO A 106 18.83 -18.92 -9.19
N SER A 107 18.29 -19.85 -8.40
CA SER A 107 18.96 -20.45 -7.27
C SER A 107 20.11 -21.30 -7.82
N ASP A 108 21.11 -20.67 -8.42
CA ASP A 108 22.39 -21.31 -8.67
C ASP A 108 23.11 -21.31 -7.32
N PRO A 109 23.28 -22.48 -6.67
CA PRO A 109 23.91 -22.56 -5.35
C PRO A 109 25.37 -22.07 -5.34
N ASN A 110 25.96 -21.80 -6.51
CA ASN A 110 27.37 -21.43 -6.66
C ASN A 110 27.63 -19.96 -7.03
N GLN A 111 26.60 -19.13 -7.22
CA GLN A 111 26.78 -17.68 -7.39
C GLN A 111 26.00 -16.91 -6.31
N PRO A 112 26.67 -16.36 -5.29
CA PRO A 112 26.00 -15.45 -4.37
C PRO A 112 25.68 -14.16 -5.14
N SER A 113 24.42 -14.06 -5.57
CA SER A 113 23.90 -12.89 -6.26
C SER A 113 24.12 -11.66 -5.38
N THR A 114 24.45 -10.51 -5.98
CA THR A 114 24.64 -9.24 -5.26
C THR A 114 23.42 -8.88 -4.39
N VAL A 115 22.24 -9.39 -4.76
CA VAL A 115 20.97 -9.28 -4.01
C VAL A 115 20.99 -10.16 -2.76
N SER A 116 21.47 -11.41 -2.83
CA SER A 116 21.66 -12.28 -1.66
C SER A 116 22.64 -11.66 -0.66
N LYS A 117 23.78 -11.13 -1.11
CA LYS A 117 24.74 -10.45 -0.21
C LYS A 117 24.18 -9.16 0.40
N THR A 118 23.30 -8.47 -0.32
CA THR A 118 22.61 -7.28 0.18
C THR A 118 21.51 -7.66 1.17
N MET A 119 20.74 -8.72 0.91
CA MET A 119 19.76 -9.28 1.86
C MET A 119 20.44 -9.87 3.10
N GLU A 120 21.59 -10.54 2.95
CA GLU A 120 22.42 -11.04 4.05
C GLU A 120 22.99 -9.87 4.87
N LYS A 121 23.50 -8.80 4.24
CA LYS A 121 23.93 -7.58 4.96
C LYS A 121 22.77 -6.81 5.62
N LEU A 122 21.59 -6.83 5.01
CA LEU A 122 20.36 -6.27 5.60
C LEU A 122 19.79 -7.17 6.71
N GLN A 123 20.09 -8.47 6.71
CA GLN A 123 19.82 -9.36 7.83
C GLN A 123 20.86 -9.18 8.95
N GLU A 124 22.12 -8.89 8.62
CA GLU A 124 23.18 -8.57 9.60
C GLU A 124 22.97 -7.21 10.27
N GLN A 125 22.34 -6.24 9.58
CA GLN A 125 21.85 -4.99 10.14
C GLN A 125 20.32 -5.05 10.24
N VAL A 126 19.79 -5.70 11.28
CA VAL A 126 18.35 -5.76 11.55
C VAL A 126 17.83 -4.33 11.75
N LEU A 127 17.30 -3.74 10.68
CA LEU A 127 16.67 -2.43 10.70
C LEU A 127 15.37 -2.53 11.50
N LYS A 128 15.25 -1.74 12.55
CA LYS A 128 14.03 -1.67 13.34
C LYS A 128 13.06 -0.71 12.68
N LEU A 129 11.97 -1.25 12.14
CA LEU A 129 10.98 -0.53 11.33
C LEU A 129 9.70 -0.30 12.13
N ARG A 130 9.18 0.92 12.14
CA ARG A 130 7.79 1.18 12.50
C ARG A 130 7.00 1.44 11.22
N LEU A 131 5.99 0.62 10.97
CA LEU A 131 5.05 0.76 9.88
C LEU A 131 3.63 0.93 10.45
N ASP A 132 3.14 2.16 10.37
CA ASP A 132 1.75 2.49 10.68
C ASP A 132 1.05 2.88 9.38
N ALA A 133 0.28 1.95 8.82
CA ALA A 133 -0.42 2.17 7.57
C ALA A 133 -1.93 2.01 7.73
N THR A 134 -2.67 2.98 7.20
CA THR A 134 -4.13 2.90 7.06
C THR A 134 -4.47 3.02 5.59
N PHE A 135 -4.95 1.93 5.02
CA PHE A 135 -5.47 1.91 3.66
C PHE A 135 -6.98 1.77 3.74
N ASN A 136 -7.69 2.82 3.34
CA ASN A 136 -9.08 2.66 2.96
C ASN A 136 -9.07 1.99 1.59
N ALA A 137 -9.22 0.67 1.58
CA ALA A 137 -9.07 -0.14 0.39
C ALA A 137 -10.15 0.23 -0.64
N PRO A 138 -9.86 0.10 -1.95
CA PRO A 138 -10.77 0.56 -2.97
C PRO A 138 -12.11 -0.20 -2.91
N SER A 139 -13.19 0.50 -3.23
CA SER A 139 -14.43 -0.15 -3.65
C SER A 139 -14.42 -0.41 -5.14
N ILE A 140 -14.72 -1.65 -5.49
CA ILE A 140 -14.75 -2.16 -6.85
C ILE A 140 -16.21 -2.31 -7.27
N LEU A 141 -16.56 -1.72 -8.41
CA LEU A 141 -17.82 -1.95 -9.09
C LEU A 141 -17.58 -2.71 -10.39
N ILE A 142 -18.23 -3.85 -10.57
CA ILE A 142 -18.20 -4.67 -11.79
C ILE A 142 -19.62 -4.70 -12.38
N PRO A 143 -19.93 -3.86 -13.38
CA PRO A 143 -21.18 -3.98 -14.13
C PRO A 143 -21.23 -5.31 -14.89
N ILE A 144 -22.43 -5.90 -15.04
CA ILE A 144 -22.61 -7.12 -15.85
C ILE A 144 -22.16 -6.89 -17.30
N ASN A 145 -22.42 -5.70 -17.84
CA ASN A 145 -21.86 -5.20 -19.09
C ASN A 145 -21.89 -3.67 -19.10
N SER A 146 -21.27 -3.03 -20.10
CA SER A 146 -21.12 -1.56 -20.20
C SER A 146 -22.45 -0.78 -20.26
N SER A 147 -23.57 -1.45 -20.55
CA SER A 147 -24.90 -0.84 -20.65
C SER A 147 -25.86 -1.26 -19.53
N SER A 148 -25.49 -2.26 -18.71
CA SER A 148 -26.35 -2.89 -17.71
C SER A 148 -26.62 -1.98 -16.52
N ASN A 149 -27.81 -2.13 -15.92
CA ASN A 149 -28.17 -1.52 -14.63
C ASN A 149 -27.83 -2.44 -13.45
N GLU A 150 -27.21 -3.58 -13.67
CA GLU A 150 -26.89 -4.51 -12.61
C GLU A 150 -25.38 -4.75 -12.57
N GLY A 151 -24.86 -4.90 -11.35
CA GLY A 151 -23.45 -5.16 -11.13
C GLY A 151 -23.17 -5.78 -9.77
N LEU A 152 -21.93 -6.21 -9.62
CA LEU A 152 -21.34 -6.64 -8.36
C LEU A 152 -20.56 -5.46 -7.76
N PHE A 153 -20.84 -5.13 -6.51
CA PHE A 153 -20.08 -4.17 -5.73
C PHE A 153 -19.28 -4.90 -4.66
N ILE A 154 -18.01 -4.60 -4.56
CA ILE A 154 -17.07 -5.19 -3.60
C ILE A 154 -16.40 -4.03 -2.87
N ASP A 155 -16.63 -3.92 -1.57
CA ASP A 155 -15.91 -3.02 -0.70
C ASP A 155 -14.78 -3.81 -0.02
N LEU A 156 -13.53 -3.55 -0.39
CA LEU A 156 -12.38 -4.22 0.20
C LEU A 156 -12.10 -3.77 1.65
N GLY A 157 -12.88 -2.81 2.15
CA GLY A 157 -12.85 -2.40 3.54
C GLY A 157 -11.67 -1.52 3.90
N GLN A 158 -11.17 -1.65 5.12
CA GLN A 158 -10.03 -0.92 5.63
C GLN A 158 -8.94 -1.90 6.06
N LEU A 159 -7.73 -1.71 5.55
CA LEU A 159 -6.53 -2.41 5.98
C LEU A 159 -5.77 -1.51 6.96
N LEU A 160 -5.55 -2.03 8.15
CA LEU A 160 -4.73 -1.39 9.18
C LEU A 160 -3.50 -2.26 9.39
N ILE A 161 -2.33 -1.65 9.25
CA ILE A 161 -1.04 -2.28 9.56
C ILE A 161 -0.46 -1.50 10.72
N GLN A 162 -0.10 -2.23 11.78
CA GLN A 162 0.49 -1.66 12.97
C GLN A 162 1.66 -2.51 13.40
N THR A 163 2.76 -1.86 13.78
CA THR A 163 3.92 -2.54 14.35
C THR A 163 3.82 -2.61 15.87
N LYS A 164 4.07 -3.79 16.43
CA LYS A 164 4.27 -4.01 17.86
C LYS A 164 5.71 -4.42 18.11
N PHE A 165 6.32 -3.85 19.14
CA PHE A 165 7.65 -4.25 19.59
C PHE A 165 7.49 -5.10 20.84
N SER A 166 8.30 -6.15 20.94
CA SER A 166 8.37 -7.01 22.11
C SER A 166 9.65 -6.76 22.89
N ASP A 167 9.52 -6.67 24.21
CA ASP A 167 10.64 -6.45 25.14
C ASP A 167 11.11 -7.76 25.78
N ASP A 168 10.46 -8.88 25.43
CA ASP A 168 10.72 -10.18 26.03
C ASP A 168 12.06 -10.74 25.56
N PRO A 169 13.08 -10.87 26.44
CA PRO A 169 14.41 -11.34 26.09
C PRO A 169 14.43 -12.82 25.67
N THR A 170 13.33 -13.55 25.87
CA THR A 170 13.17 -14.93 25.40
C THR A 170 12.52 -15.02 24.02
N CYS A 171 11.97 -13.91 23.51
CA CYS A 171 11.30 -13.86 22.21
C CYS A 171 12.31 -13.57 21.10
N LEU A 172 12.35 -14.44 20.08
CA LEU A 172 13.22 -14.26 18.90
C LEU A 172 12.70 -13.18 17.94
N LEU A 173 11.46 -12.72 18.12
CA LEU A 173 10.80 -11.71 17.30
C LEU A 173 10.83 -10.36 18.03
N VAL A 174 11.67 -9.44 17.56
CA VAL A 174 11.81 -8.08 18.09
C VAL A 174 10.67 -7.17 17.61
N GLU A 175 10.10 -7.49 16.46
CA GLU A 175 9.10 -6.68 15.75
C GLU A 175 8.00 -7.60 15.17
N GLU A 176 6.73 -7.29 15.48
CA GLU A 176 5.55 -7.99 14.97
C GLU A 176 4.69 -7.00 14.17
N GLN A 177 4.37 -7.35 12.92
CA GLN A 177 3.45 -6.58 12.08
C GLN A 177 2.05 -7.18 12.19
N VAL A 178 1.11 -6.43 12.77
CA VAL A 178 -0.28 -6.84 12.92
C VAL A 178 -1.12 -6.23 11.81
N ILE A 179 -1.70 -7.08 10.96
CA ILE A 179 -2.57 -6.68 9.85
C ILE A 179 -4.02 -6.96 10.25
N THR A 180 -4.87 -5.92 10.24
CA THR A 180 -6.30 -6.03 10.52
C THR A 180 -7.11 -5.59 9.32
N VAL A 181 -8.06 -6.43 8.90
CA VAL A 181 -9.05 -6.12 7.86
C VAL A 181 -10.39 -5.82 8.52
N LYS A 182 -11.01 -4.69 8.19
CA LYS A 182 -12.33 -4.29 8.70
C LYS A 182 -13.28 -3.97 7.55
N ASN A 183 -14.58 -4.20 7.74
CA ASN A 183 -15.64 -3.75 6.83
C ASN A 183 -15.54 -4.28 5.39
N LEU A 184 -15.05 -5.51 5.21
CA LEU A 184 -15.08 -6.20 3.94
C LEU A 184 -16.54 -6.58 3.59
N LEU A 185 -17.02 -6.13 2.43
CA LEU A 185 -18.40 -6.37 2.00
C LEU A 185 -18.45 -6.74 0.51
N THR A 186 -19.36 -7.63 0.16
CA THR A 186 -19.75 -7.88 -1.23
C THR A 186 -21.27 -7.79 -1.35
N SER A 187 -21.77 -7.20 -2.42
CA SER A 187 -23.20 -6.99 -2.62
C SER A 187 -23.56 -6.91 -4.10
N ARG A 188 -24.74 -7.43 -4.46
CA ARG A 188 -25.34 -7.15 -5.78
C ARG A 188 -26.00 -5.78 -5.73
N VAL A 189 -25.74 -4.95 -6.73
CA VAL A 189 -26.23 -3.57 -6.78
C VAL A 189 -26.98 -3.29 -8.07
N HIS A 190 -27.97 -2.40 -7.98
CA HIS A 190 -28.62 -1.80 -9.14
C HIS A 190 -28.03 -0.40 -9.39
N LEU A 191 -27.46 -0.21 -10.57
CA LEU A 191 -26.83 1.03 -11.01
C LEU A 191 -27.89 2.01 -11.50
N SER A 192 -28.23 2.98 -10.66
CA SER A 192 -28.92 4.18 -11.12
C SER A 192 -27.99 5.01 -12.00
N LYS A 193 -28.54 5.81 -12.92
CA LYS A 193 -27.74 6.81 -13.64
C LYS A 193 -27.17 7.76 -12.58
N THR A 194 -25.86 7.79 -12.43
CA THR A 194 -25.19 8.79 -11.60
C THR A 194 -25.34 10.12 -12.34
N ASN A 195 -26.15 11.02 -11.81
CA ASN A 195 -26.16 12.41 -12.25
C ASN A 195 -24.76 12.98 -12.00
N GLU A 196 -24.26 13.73 -12.99
CA GLU A 196 -22.89 14.25 -13.12
C GLU A 196 -22.29 14.89 -11.86
#